data_AF-A0A529LD10-F1
#
_entry.id   AF-A0A529LD10-F1
#
_cell.length_a   1.000
_cell.length_b   1.000
_cell.length_c   1.000
_cell.angle_alpha   90.00
_cell.angle_beta   90.00
_cell.angle_gamma   90.00
#
_symmetry.space_group_name_H-M   'P 1'
#
loop_
_entity.id
_entity.type
_entity.pdbx_description
1 polymer ?
#
loop_
_entity_poly.entity_id
_entity_poly.type
_entity_poly.pdbx_seq_one_letter_code
_entity_poly.pdbx_strand_id
1 'polypeptide(L)' 'VHPLRLAHGDQVLSFISTITVFGTPLDVTLSELAIESFFPADEQTRTVLVRLAKERAELS' A
#
# COMPACT_ATOMS: atom_id res chain seq x y z
N VAL A 1 -3.87 12.45 0.64
CA VAL A 1 -2.87 11.55 1.26
C VAL A 1 -3.27 11.29 2.70
N HIS A 2 -3.80 10.11 2.98
CA HIS A 2 -4.00 9.68 4.36
C HIS A 2 -2.70 9.03 4.84
N PRO A 3 -2.07 9.50 5.93
CA PRO A 3 -0.88 8.84 6.46
C PRO A 3 -1.28 7.54 7.15
N LEU A 4 -0.83 6.41 6.63
CA LEU A 4 -0.93 5.12 7.30
C LEU A 4 0.36 4.87 8.09
N ARG A 5 0.24 4.54 9.37
CA ARG A 5 1.34 4.08 10.22
C ARG A 5 1.02 2.72 10.78
N LEU A 6 1.96 1.78 10.65
CA LEU A 6 1.82 0.40 11.12
C LEU A 6 2.97 0.06 12.07
N ALA A 7 2.66 -0.58 13.19
CA ALA A 7 3.68 -1.16 14.04
C ALA A 7 4.17 -2.50 13.45
N HIS A 8 5.48 -2.69 13.40
CA HIS A 8 6.13 -3.93 12.94
C HIS A 8 7.30 -4.25 13.86
N GLY A 9 7.04 -5.09 14.86
CA GLY A 9 7.99 -5.33 15.96
C GLY A 9 8.27 -4.04 16.72
N ASP A 10 9.54 -3.68 16.80
CA ASP A 10 10.10 -2.48 17.40
C ASP A 10 10.17 -1.27 16.44
N GLN A 11 9.66 -1.41 15.21
CA GLN A 11 9.68 -0.38 14.18
C GLN A 11 8.28 0.14 13.86
N VAL A 12 8.19 1.39 13.40
CA VAL A 12 6.97 1.98 12.83
C VAL A 12 7.19 2.19 11.34
N LEU A 13 6.33 1.58 10.53
CA LEU A 13 6.31 1.73 9.08
C LEU A 13 5.36 2.86 8.70
N SER A 14 5.80 3.75 7.84
CA SER A 14 5.07 4.94 7.41
C SER A 14 4.79 4.89 5.92
N PHE A 15 3.55 5.18 5.51
CA PHE A 15 3.12 5.07 4.13
C PHE A 15 2.37 6.31 3.65
N ILE A 16 2.56 6.62 2.37
CA ILE A 16 1.65 7.45 1.60
C ILE A 16 0.75 6.56 0.77
N SER A 17 -0.54 6.89 0.67
CA SER A 17 -1.48 6.15 -0.17
C SER A 17 -1.86 6.94 -1.43
N THR A 18 -2.09 6.21 -2.52
CA THR A 18 -2.70 6.69 -3.75
C THR A 18 -3.93 5.88 -4.05
N ILE A 19 -5.05 6.53 -4.36
CA ILE A 19 -6.29 5.87 -4.78
C ILE A 19 -6.45 6.08 -6.28
N THR A 20 -6.50 4.98 -7.03
CA THR A 20 -6.82 4.95 -8.46
C THR A 20 -8.24 4.44 -8.62
N VAL A 21 -9.14 5.28 -9.14
CA VAL A 21 -10.53 4.91 -9.42
C VAL A 21 -10.70 4.59 -10.91
N PHE A 22 -11.17 3.39 -11.23
CA PHE A 22 -11.53 2.94 -12.56
C PHE A 22 -13.02 3.16 -12.77
N GLY A 23 -13.37 4.09 -13.65
CA GLY A 23 -14.75 4.36 -14.04
C GLY A 23 -14.93 4.44 -15.55
N THR A 24 -16.09 4.00 -16.02
CA THR A 24 -16.77 4.61 -17.17
C THR A 24 -18.15 5.01 -16.69
N PRO A 25 -18.46 6.31 -16.57
CA PRO A 25 -19.76 6.74 -16.06
C PRO A 25 -20.78 6.57 -17.19
N LEU A 26 -21.65 5.57 -17.09
CA LEU A 26 -22.82 5.53 -17.97
C LEU A 26 -24.12 5.07 -17.31
N ASP A 27 -24.09 4.26 -16.24
CA ASP A 27 -25.32 3.89 -15.53
C ASP A 27 -25.09 3.67 -14.03
N VAL A 28 -26.10 4.07 -13.25
CA VAL A 28 -26.10 4.40 -11.81
C VAL A 28 -25.93 3.18 -10.88
N THR A 29 -25.37 2.07 -11.36
CA THR A 29 -25.26 0.81 -10.60
C THR A 29 -23.87 0.15 -10.62
N LEU A 30 -22.88 0.73 -11.29
CA LEU A 30 -21.52 0.20 -11.26
C LEU A 30 -20.80 0.73 -10.01
N SER A 31 -20.50 -0.15 -9.05
CA SER A 31 -19.55 0.18 -7.99
C SER A 31 -18.23 0.58 -8.64
N GLU A 32 -17.81 1.84 -8.44
CA GLU A 32 -16.53 2.33 -8.93
C GLU A 32 -15.42 1.43 -8.37
N LEU A 33 -14.63 0.82 -9.25
CA LEU A 33 -13.50 0.00 -8.81
C LEU A 33 -12.40 0.96 -8.37
N ALA A 34 -12.09 0.98 -7.08
CA ALA A 34 -10.98 1.75 -6.55
C ALA A 34 -9.84 0.81 -6.11
N ILE A 35 -8.61 1.12 -6.53
CA ILE A 35 -7.39 0.50 -6.03
C ILE A 35 -6.68 1.52 -5.14
N GLU A 36 -6.48 1.18 -3.87
CA GLU A 36 -5.60 1.94 -2.99
C GLU A 36 -4.24 1.25 -2.89
N SER A 37 -3.18 2.00 -3.22
CA SER A 37 -1.78 1.54 -3.16
C SER A 37 -1.03 2.30 -2.07
N PHE A 38 -0.25 1.58 -1.27
CA PHE A 38 0.55 2.14 -0.19
C PHE A 38 2.04 2.06 -0.53
N PHE A 39 2.70 3.22 -0.55
CA PHE A 39 4.12 3.34 -0.85
C PHE A 39 4.90 3.74 0.40
N PRO A 40 6.15 3.27 0.57
CA PRO A 40 6.99 3.67 1.70
C PRO A 40 7.17 5.19 1.69
N ALA A 41 6.84 5.84 2.81
CA ALA A 41 6.99 7.28 2.97
C ALA A 41 8.44 7.69 3.30
N ASP A 42 9.28 6.73 3.70
CA ASP A 42 10.68 6.93 4.07
C ASP A 42 11.55 5.70 3.75
N GLU A 43 12.88 5.89 3.83
CA GLU A 43 13.87 4.87 3.50
C GLU A 43 13.88 3.69 4.48
N GLN A 44 13.53 3.95 5.75
CA GLN A 44 13.41 2.91 6.77
C GLN A 44 12.31 1.92 6.37
N THR A 45 11.13 2.43 6.04
CA THR A 45 9.98 1.62 5.61
C THR A 45 10.31 0.88 4.33
N ARG A 46 10.95 1.53 3.35
CA ARG A 46 11.38 0.88 2.10
C ARG A 46 12.28 -0.33 2.36
N THR A 47 13.28 -0.16 3.24
CA THR A 47 14.24 -1.20 3.59
C THR A 47 13.56 -2.43 4.20
N VAL A 48 12.61 -2.20 5.12
CA VAL A 48 11.83 -3.28 5.74
C VAL A 48 10.98 -4.02 4.70
N LEU A 49 10.27 -3.30 3.83
CA LEU A 49 9.44 -3.93 2.79
C LEU A 49 10.25 -4.80 1.82
N VAL A 50 11.42 -4.32 1.38
CA VAL A 50 12.31 -5.09 0.49
C VAL A 50 12.79 -6.38 1.17
N ARG A 51 13.13 -6.31 2.47
CA ARG A 51 13.53 -7.49 3.25
C ARG A 51 12.39 -8.51 3.33
N LEU A 52 11.21 -8.06 3.77
CA LEU A 52 10.01 -8.92 3.90
C LEU A 52 9.63 -9.58 2.57
N ALA A 53 9.76 -8.87 1.45
CA ALA A 53 9.48 -9.41 0.13
C ALA A 53 10.46 -10.54 -0.27
N LYS A 54 11.75 -10.38 0.05
CA LYS A 54 12.76 -11.44 -0.18
C LYS A 54 12.51 -12.66 0.68
N GLU A 55 12.31 -12.45 1.98
CA GLU A 55 11.99 -13.53 2.93
C GLU A 55 10.74 -14.31 2.48
N ARG A 56 9.70 -13.62 2.00
CA ARG A 56 8.49 -14.26 1.49
C ARG A 56 8.75 -15.12 0.24
N ALA A 57 9.61 -14.67 -0.67
CA ALA A 57 9.95 -15.39 -1.90
C ALA A 57 10.83 -16.62 -1.63
N GLU A 58 11.65 -16.61 -0.58
CA GLU A 58 12.47 -17.75 -0.15
C GLU A 58 11.64 -18.84 0.56
N LEU A 59 10.44 -18.50 1.03
CA LEU A 59 9.48 -19.42 1.67
C LEU A 59 8.55 -20.14 0.68
N SER A 60 8.62 -19.82 -0.61
CA SER A 60 7.80 -20.39 -1.70
C SER A 60 8.62 -21.24 -2.65
#